data_AF-A0A373G2F8-F1
#
_entry.id   AF-A0A373G2F8-F1
#
_cell.length_a   1.000
_cell.length_b   1.000
_cell.length_c   1.000
_cell.angle_alpha   90.00
_cell.angle_beta   90.00
_cell.angle_gamma   90.00
#
_symmetry.space_group_name_H-M   'P 1'
#
loop_
_entity.id
_entity.type
_entity.pdbx_description
1 polymer ?
#
loop_
_entity_poly.entity_id
_entity_poly.type
_entity_poly.pdbx_seq_one_letter_code
_entity_poly.pdbx_strand_id
1 'polypeptide(L)'
;MDNILNSTVEMSQAELIFQLAKTNVEQEKRLKSTELRLSVLEEEMKKLSSKCIGNYGCSTMSAYVQRHKLPIYVSDIAKLGNDATRLCKKRGYPVNKVNIDRFGVVNVYPDFILHELLDDYIRTTQRLNGSIMR
;
A
#
# COMPACT_ATOMS: atom_id res chain seq x y z
N MET A 1 4.10 28.65 -49.28
CA MET A 1 3.87 27.21 -49.49
C MET A 1 5.26 26.63 -49.58
N ASP A 2 5.79 26.26 -48.43
CA ASP A 2 7.23 26.12 -48.25
C ASP A 2 7.64 24.69 -48.59
N ASN A 3 8.46 24.61 -49.64
CA ASN A 3 9.13 23.41 -50.12
C ASN A 3 9.94 22.79 -48.97
N ILE A 4 9.39 21.73 -48.36
CA ILE A 4 10.19 20.79 -47.59
C ILE A 4 10.70 19.75 -48.59
N LEU A 5 11.87 20.04 -49.17
CA LEU A 5 12.69 19.05 -49.86
C LEU A 5 13.03 17.94 -48.85
N ASN A 6 12.25 16.87 -48.90
CA ASN A 6 12.58 15.62 -48.25
C ASN A 6 13.71 14.98 -49.06
N SER A 7 14.95 15.45 -48.89
CA SER A 7 16.11 14.79 -49.46
C SER A 7 16.30 13.47 -48.72
N THR A 8 15.78 12.39 -49.28
CA THR A 8 16.16 11.04 -48.91
C THR A 8 17.61 10.86 -49.33
N VAL A 9 18.54 11.22 -48.46
CA VAL A 9 19.94 10.78 -48.59
C VAL A 9 19.87 9.27 -48.51
N GLU A 10 20.05 8.60 -49.65
CA GLU A 10 20.19 7.14 -49.70
C GLU A 10 21.49 6.78 -48.98
N MET A 11 21.39 6.59 -47.67
CA MET A 11 22.48 6.08 -46.85
C MET A 11 22.85 4.69 -47.33
N SER A 12 24.15 4.44 -47.47
CA SER A 12 24.67 3.10 -47.67
C SER A 12 24.21 2.18 -46.52
N GLN A 13 24.04 0.89 -46.81
CA GLN A 13 23.72 -0.12 -45.79
C GLN A 13 24.73 -0.06 -44.62
N ALA A 14 25.99 0.24 -44.91
CA ALA A 14 27.03 0.40 -43.88
C ALA A 14 26.81 1.63 -42.99
N GLU A 15 26.38 2.76 -43.56
CA GLU A 15 26.10 4.00 -42.82
C GLU A 15 24.86 3.84 -41.93
N LEU A 16 23.84 3.14 -42.43
CA LEU A 16 22.65 2.80 -41.65
C LEU A 16 22.99 1.94 -40.43
N ILE A 17 23.81 0.90 -40.61
CA ILE A 17 24.28 0.05 -39.51
C ILE A 17 25.08 0.87 -38.50
N PHE A 18 25.97 1.76 -38.97
CA PHE A 18 26.76 2.61 -38.10
C PHE A 18 25.89 3.55 -37.25
N GLN A 19 24.88 4.17 -37.85
CA GLN A 19 23.96 5.06 -37.14
C GLN A 19 23.08 4.31 -36.14
N LEU A 20 22.62 3.10 -36.49
CA LEU A 20 21.92 2.19 -35.57
C LEU A 20 22.80 1.81 -34.38
N ALA A 21 24.05 1.39 -34.63
CA ALA A 21 24.98 1.02 -33.57
C ALA A 21 25.24 2.21 -32.61
N LYS A 22 25.44 3.41 -33.15
CA LYS A 22 25.60 4.63 -32.35
C LYS A 22 24.36 4.90 -31.48
N THR A 23 23.17 4.76 -32.06
CA THR A 23 21.90 4.99 -31.35
C THR A 23 21.68 3.94 -30.26
N ASN A 24 22.01 2.67 -30.50
CA ASN A 24 21.88 1.60 -29.52
C ASN A 24 22.78 1.83 -28.30
N VAL A 25 24.04 2.22 -28.51
CA VAL A 25 24.97 2.53 -27.40
C VAL A 25 24.45 3.71 -26.57
N GLU A 26 23.87 4.73 -27.20
CA GLU A 26 23.23 5.84 -26.52
C GLU A 26 22.02 5.37 -25.68
N GLN A 27 21.18 4.49 -26.25
CA GLN A 27 20.02 3.92 -25.56
C GLN A 27 20.42 3.06 -24.37
N GLU A 28 21.44 2.20 -24.50
CA GLU A 28 21.96 1.38 -23.39
C GLU A 28 22.44 2.26 -22.22
N LYS A 29 23.16 3.34 -22.52
CA LYS A 29 23.60 4.29 -21.49
C LYS A 29 22.43 4.97 -20.78
N ARG A 30 21.41 5.38 -21.53
CA ARG A 30 20.19 5.98 -20.97
C ARG A 30 19.44 4.97 -20.11
N LEU A 31 19.28 3.73 -20.58
CA LEU A 31 18.60 2.66 -19.87
C LEU A 31 19.28 2.36 -18.52
N LYS A 32 20.60 2.21 -18.53
CA LYS A 32 21.39 1.98 -17.31
C LYS A 32 21.25 3.11 -16.29
N SER A 33 21.20 4.36 -16.75
CA SER A 33 20.97 5.51 -15.87
C SER A 33 19.56 5.51 -15.28
N THR A 34 18.55 5.13 -16.06
CA THR A 34 17.16 5.03 -15.58
C THR A 34 16.98 3.91 -14.57
N GLU A 35 17.58 2.73 -14.81
CA GLU A 35 17.53 1.60 -13.88
C GLU A 35 18.16 1.95 -12.52
N LEU A 36 19.29 2.66 -12.54
CA LEU A 36 19.94 3.09 -11.31
C LEU A 36 19.09 4.10 -10.52
N ARG A 37 18.43 5.03 -11.21
CA ARG A 37 17.48 5.95 -10.58
C ARG A 37 16.27 5.22 -10.00
N LEU A 38 15.73 4.23 -10.70
CA LEU A 38 14.63 3.41 -10.21
C LEU A 38 15.05 2.65 -8.94
N SER A 39 16.23 2.04 -8.95
CA SER A 39 16.75 1.31 -7.78
C SER A 39 16.87 2.21 -6.53
N VAL A 40 17.37 3.43 -6.70
CA VAL A 40 17.46 4.41 -5.61
C VAL A 40 16.07 4.82 -5.13
N LEU A 41 15.14 5.10 -6.05
CA LEU A 41 13.77 5.48 -5.70
C LEU A 41 13.02 4.35 -4.97
N GLU A 42 13.21 3.09 -5.37
CA GLU A 42 12.65 1.93 -4.68
C GLU A 42 13.19 1.81 -3.25
N GLU A 43 14.49 2.02 -3.05
CA GLU A 43 15.11 2.01 -1.73
C GLU A 43 14.61 3.17 -0.86
N GLU A 44 14.46 4.37 -1.44
CA GLU A 44 13.87 5.51 -0.76
C GLU A 44 12.41 5.26 -0.40
N MET A 45 11.60 4.68 -1.30
CA MET A 45 10.24 4.24 -1.01
C MET A 45 10.19 3.21 0.12
N LYS A 46 11.13 2.27 0.18
CA LYS A 46 11.24 1.31 1.28
C LYS A 46 11.60 1.98 2.60
N LYS A 47 12.50 2.97 2.58
CA LYS A 47 12.88 3.77 3.76
C LYS A 47 11.75 4.72 4.21
N LEU A 48 11.02 5.30 3.27
CA LEU A 48 9.88 6.15 3.56
C LEU A 48 8.69 5.33 4.03
N SER A 49 8.39 4.17 3.43
CA SER A 49 7.35 3.28 3.94
C SER A 49 7.66 2.80 5.36
N SER A 50 8.91 2.44 5.68
CA SER A 50 9.28 2.07 7.04
C SER A 50 9.22 3.24 8.04
N LYS A 51 9.48 4.48 7.59
CA LYS A 51 9.36 5.71 8.43
C LYS A 51 7.92 6.25 8.54
N CYS A 52 7.11 6.11 7.49
CA CYS A 52 5.71 6.53 7.41
C CYS A 52 4.76 5.52 8.06
N ILE A 53 5.19 4.26 8.23
CA ILE A 53 4.74 3.41 9.36
C ILE A 53 5.35 4.01 10.64
N GLY A 54 5.12 5.31 10.86
CA GLY A 54 5.58 6.01 12.04
C GLY A 54 4.79 5.46 13.21
N ASN A 55 5.38 4.54 13.95
CA ASN A 55 4.95 4.11 15.29
C ASN A 55 3.45 3.78 15.46
N TYR A 56 2.70 3.52 14.37
CA TYR A 56 1.36 2.97 14.46
C TYR A 56 1.55 1.50 14.75
N GLY A 57 1.27 1.12 16.01
CA GLY A 57 1.24 -0.27 16.40
C GLY A 57 0.37 -1.06 15.42
N CYS A 58 0.79 -2.28 15.15
CA CYS A 58 -0.03 -3.24 14.41
C CYS A 58 -0.55 -4.24 15.44
N SER A 59 -1.86 -4.35 15.56
CA SER A 59 -2.49 -5.22 16.54
C SER A 59 -3.53 -6.11 15.88
N THR A 60 -3.74 -7.30 16.44
CA THR A 60 -4.95 -8.06 16.14
C THR A 60 -6.14 -7.39 16.82
N MET A 61 -7.35 -7.62 16.31
CA MET A 61 -8.57 -7.06 16.90
C MET A 61 -8.67 -7.40 18.40
N SER A 62 -8.48 -8.66 18.77
CA SER A 62 -8.53 -9.12 20.16
C SER A 62 -7.45 -8.47 21.03
N ALA A 63 -6.21 -8.39 20.54
CA ALA A 63 -5.11 -7.77 21.30
C ALA A 63 -5.35 -6.28 21.54
N TYR A 64 -5.90 -5.57 20.55
CA TYR A 64 -6.24 -4.15 20.68
C TYR A 64 -7.36 -3.93 21.70
N VAL A 65 -8.47 -4.69 21.59
CA VAL A 65 -9.59 -4.63 22.54
C VAL A 65 -9.12 -4.91 23.97
N GLN A 66 -8.26 -5.92 24.16
CA GLN A 66 -7.71 -6.27 25.47
C GLN A 66 -6.77 -5.19 26.02
N ARG A 67 -5.89 -4.62 25.18
CA ARG A 67 -4.95 -3.56 25.56
C ARG A 67 -5.67 -2.30 26.01
N HIS A 68 -6.72 -1.92 25.29
CA HIS A 68 -7.50 -0.71 25.55
C HIS A 68 -8.70 -0.93 26.48
N LYS A 69 -8.90 -2.15 26.99
CA LYS A 69 -10.00 -2.54 27.90
C LYS A 69 -11.37 -2.09 27.39
N LEU A 70 -11.62 -2.27 26.10
CA LEU A 70 -12.86 -1.82 25.46
C LEU A 70 -14.03 -2.76 25.83
N PRO A 71 -15.24 -2.24 26.05
CA PRO A 71 -16.41 -3.03 26.43
C PRO A 71 -17.04 -3.73 25.21
N ILE A 72 -16.25 -4.56 24.53
CA ILE A 72 -16.65 -5.28 23.32
C ILE A 72 -16.75 -6.76 23.64
N TYR A 73 -17.88 -7.37 23.30
CA TYR A 73 -18.11 -8.79 23.54
C TYR A 73 -17.36 -9.65 22.53
N VAL A 74 -16.93 -10.85 22.96
CA VAL A 74 -16.14 -11.77 22.13
C VAL A 74 -16.88 -12.18 20.85
N SER A 75 -18.22 -12.25 20.89
CA SER A 75 -19.06 -12.57 19.73
C SER A 75 -18.94 -11.54 18.60
N ASP A 76 -18.68 -10.28 18.94
CA ASP A 76 -18.65 -9.18 17.96
C ASP A 76 -17.26 -9.01 17.33
N ILE A 77 -16.21 -9.55 17.96
CA ILE A 77 -14.83 -9.48 17.47
C ILE A 77 -14.71 -10.05 16.05
N ALA A 78 -15.37 -11.17 15.75
CA ALA A 78 -15.31 -11.79 14.43
C ALA A 78 -15.92 -10.89 13.34
N LYS A 79 -17.05 -10.24 13.63
CA LYS A 79 -17.71 -9.30 12.72
C LYS A 79 -16.87 -8.05 12.52
N LEU A 80 -16.38 -7.47 13.63
CA LEU A 80 -15.51 -6.30 13.62
C LEU A 80 -14.20 -6.58 12.87
N GLY A 81 -13.64 -7.78 12.95
CA GLY A 81 -12.47 -8.18 12.17
C GLY A 81 -12.73 -8.17 10.66
N ASN A 82 -13.91 -8.63 10.23
CA ASN A 82 -14.31 -8.55 8.82
C ASN A 82 -14.48 -7.09 8.37
N ASP A 83 -15.07 -6.25 9.21
CA ASP A 83 -15.25 -4.83 8.93
C ASP A 83 -13.89 -4.08 8.87
N ALA A 84 -12.96 -4.39 9.77
CA ALA A 84 -11.59 -3.88 9.74
C ALA A 84 -10.86 -4.30 8.45
N THR A 85 -11.05 -5.55 8.02
CA THR A 85 -10.50 -6.05 6.75
C THR A 85 -11.06 -5.28 5.56
N ARG A 86 -12.37 -5.04 5.54
CA ARG A 86 -13.04 -4.25 4.49
C ARG A 86 -12.53 -2.81 4.48
N LEU A 87 -12.36 -2.20 5.65
CA LEU A 87 -11.87 -0.83 5.79
C LEU A 87 -10.41 -0.69 5.33
N CYS A 88 -9.54 -1.64 5.70
CA CYS A 88 -8.15 -1.66 5.23
C CYS A 88 -8.08 -1.81 3.71
N LYS A 89 -8.83 -2.75 3.12
CA LYS A 89 -8.89 -2.94 1.66
C LYS A 89 -9.40 -1.70 0.93
N LYS A 90 -10.45 -1.05 1.46
CA LYS A 90 -11.02 0.18 0.86
C LYS A 90 -10.01 1.33 0.83
N ARG A 91 -9.13 1.41 1.82
CA ARG A 91 -8.14 2.50 1.96
C ARG A 91 -6.74 2.14 1.46
N GLY A 92 -6.54 0.93 0.94
CA GLY A 92 -5.25 0.47 0.42
C GLY A 92 -4.23 0.10 1.50
N TYR A 93 -4.65 -0.19 2.74
CA TYR A 93 -3.75 -0.66 3.79
C TYR A 93 -3.57 -2.18 3.74
N PRO A 94 -2.33 -2.69 3.87
CA PRO A 94 -2.07 -4.12 3.90
C PRO A 94 -2.62 -4.74 5.18
N VAL A 95 -3.29 -5.89 5.03
CA VAL A 95 -3.73 -6.72 6.16
C VAL A 95 -2.74 -7.85 6.31
N ASN A 96 -1.93 -7.79 7.36
CA ASN A 96 -0.93 -8.80 7.67
C ASN A 96 -1.58 -9.98 8.42
N LYS A 97 -0.86 -11.10 8.51
CA LYS A 97 -1.31 -12.29 9.24
C LYS A 97 -0.23 -12.74 10.20
N VAL A 98 -0.63 -13.12 11.40
CA VAL A 98 0.24 -13.67 12.44
C VAL A 98 -0.37 -14.97 12.93
N ASN A 99 0.48 -15.98 13.15
CA ASN A 99 0.05 -17.23 13.76
C ASN A 99 0.07 -17.09 15.29
N ILE A 100 -1.04 -17.43 15.94
CA ILE A 100 -1.21 -17.44 17.39
C ILE A 100 -1.61 -18.85 17.79
N ASP A 101 -0.81 -19.52 18.64
CA ASP A 101 -0.98 -20.94 19.00
C ASP A 101 -2.42 -21.37 19.34
N ARG A 102 -3.18 -20.51 20.01
CA ARG A 102 -4.57 -20.79 20.42
C ARG A 102 -5.61 -20.52 19.33
N PHE A 103 -5.33 -19.63 18.39
CA PHE A 103 -6.31 -19.10 17.43
C PHE A 103 -5.94 -19.35 15.96
N GLY A 104 -4.78 -19.95 15.70
CA GLY A 104 -4.23 -20.15 14.37
C GLY A 104 -3.85 -18.82 13.71
N VAL A 105 -4.10 -18.71 12.40
CA VAL A 105 -3.72 -17.54 11.61
C VAL A 105 -4.73 -16.41 11.80
N VAL A 106 -4.30 -15.33 12.45
CA VAL A 106 -5.13 -14.15 12.75
C VAL A 106 -4.64 -12.94 11.97
N ASN A 107 -5.58 -12.13 11.48
CA ASN A 107 -5.27 -10.89 10.78
C ASN A 107 -4.80 -9.80 11.75
N VAL A 108 -3.83 -9.01 11.28
CA VAL A 108 -3.25 -7.85 11.97
C VAL A 108 -3.57 -6.60 11.18
N TYR A 109 -4.01 -5.58 11.91
CA TYR A 109 -4.45 -4.31 11.35
C TYR A 109 -3.66 -3.15 11.96
N PRO A 110 -3.52 -2.03 11.26
CA PRO A 110 -2.97 -0.82 11.85
C PRO A 110 -3.85 -0.29 13.00
N ASP A 111 -3.24 0.11 14.11
CA ASP A 111 -3.94 0.54 15.32
C ASP A 111 -4.89 1.73 15.08
N PHE A 112 -4.57 2.64 14.16
CA PHE A 112 -5.44 3.78 13.84
C PHE A 112 -6.75 3.35 13.14
N ILE A 113 -6.71 2.30 12.32
CA ILE A 113 -7.91 1.73 11.69
C ILE A 113 -8.79 1.07 12.75
N LEU A 114 -8.16 0.35 13.68
CA LEU A 114 -8.87 -0.29 14.80
C LEU A 114 -9.50 0.77 15.70
N HIS A 115 -8.77 1.83 16.01
CA HIS A 115 -9.27 2.93 16.83
C HIS A 115 -10.54 3.54 16.24
N GLU A 116 -10.50 3.96 14.97
CA GLU A 116 -11.64 4.57 14.29
C GLU A 116 -12.85 3.64 14.24
N LEU A 117 -12.65 2.39 13.83
CA LEU A 117 -13.73 1.42 13.68
C LEU A 117 -14.42 1.13 15.02
N LEU A 118 -13.62 0.91 16.07
CA LEU A 118 -14.14 0.53 17.38
C LEU A 118 -14.79 1.71 18.10
N ASP A 119 -14.26 2.91 17.94
CA ASP A 119 -14.82 4.13 18.51
C ASP A 119 -16.20 4.44 17.90
N ASP A 120 -16.35 4.26 16.58
CA ASP A 120 -17.65 4.37 15.90
C ASP A 120 -18.64 3.28 16.31
N TYR A 121 -18.16 2.04 16.49
CA TYR A 121 -18.99 0.93 16.98
C TYR A 121 -19.50 1.19 18.40
N ILE A 122 -18.64 1.64 19.32
CA ILE A 122 -19.00 1.95 20.70
C ILE A 122 -20.02 3.10 20.74
N ARG A 123 -19.77 4.19 19.98
CA ARG A 123 -20.71 5.32 19.88
C ARG A 123 -22.09 4.88 19.40
N THR A 124 -22.14 4.03 18.38
CA THR A 124 -23.40 3.54 17.81
C THR A 124 -24.14 2.65 18.81
N THR A 125 -23.42 1.76 19.48
CA THR A 125 -23.98 0.82 20.47
C THR A 125 -24.50 1.56 21.72
N GLN A 126 -23.79 2.59 22.20
CA GLN A 126 -24.23 3.42 23.32
C GLN A 126 -25.52 4.21 22.98
N ARG A 127 -25.65 4.74 21.76
CA ARG A 127 -26.87 5.43 21.31
C ARG A 127 -28.09 4.51 21.27
N LEU A 128 -27.89 3.28 20.79
CA LEU A 128 -28.96 2.27 20.75
C LEU A 128 -29.42 1.89 22.16
N ASN A 129 -28.48 1.63 23.06
CA ASN A 129 -28.81 1.26 24.45
C ASN A 129 -29.44 2.43 25.23
N GLY A 130 -29.00 3.67 24.99
CA GLY A 130 -29.59 4.87 25.58
C GLY A 130 -30.99 5.22 25.05
N SER A 131 -31.37 4.72 23.87
CA SER A 131 -32.71 4.94 23.29
C SER A 131 -33.74 3.91 23.78
N ILE A 132 -33.30 2.78 24.34
CA ILE A 132 -34.17 1.72 24.87
C ILE A 132 -34.58 2.03 26.34
N MET A 133 -33.93 3.00 27.00
CA MET A 133 -34.21 3.45 28.36
C MET A 133 -35.11 4.69 28.45
N ARG A 134 -35.95 4.97 27.45
CA ARG A 134 -37.01 5.98 27.54
C ARG A 134 -38.39 5.37 27.29
#